data_AF-A0A2L0UBS5-F1
#
_entry.id   AF-A0A2L0UBS5-F1
#
_cell.length_a   1.000
_cell.length_b   1.000
_cell.length_c   1.000
_cell.angle_alpha   90.00
_cell.angle_beta   90.00
_cell.angle_gamma   90.00
#
_symmetry.space_group_name_H-M   'P 1'
#
loop_
_entity.id
_entity.type
_entity.pdbx_description
1 polymer ?
#
loop_
_entity_poly.entity_id
_entity_poly.type
_entity_poly.pdbx_seq_one_letter_code
_entity_poly.pdbx_strand_id
1 'polypeptide(L)'
;LGFDVALTAVQRTAVSREALAGLVRTAPPTGSVFPPDADAFFRLERVPVQGQVPLDPGFAVLVVSDGAVSIGGRPAPRGSTWLLPAGAGSVLLDGAGEVLLARPPAA
;
A
#
# COMPACT_ATOMS: atom_id res chain seq x y z
N LEU A 1 24.10 9.46 13.71
CA LEU A 1 24.11 10.54 12.71
C LEU A 1 23.83 11.86 13.44
N GLY A 2 24.60 12.91 13.20
CA GLY A 2 24.46 14.23 13.84
C GLY A 2 23.63 15.21 13.02
N PHE A 3 23.39 16.42 13.56
CA PHE A 3 22.54 17.44 12.93
C PHE A 3 23.03 17.85 11.53
N ASP A 4 24.34 18.01 11.36
CA ASP A 4 24.93 18.39 10.07
C ASP A 4 24.60 17.39 8.96
N VAL A 5 24.59 16.09 9.30
CA VAL A 5 24.25 15.01 8.34
C VAL A 5 22.75 14.95 8.10
N ALA A 6 21.91 15.18 9.11
CA ALA A 6 20.46 15.27 8.90
C ALA A 6 20.10 16.41 7.94
N LEU A 7 20.81 17.54 8.03
CA LEU A 7 20.60 18.69 7.16
C LEU A 7 21.01 18.44 5.69
N THR A 8 21.79 17.40 5.39
CA THR A 8 22.06 17.03 3.98
C THR A 8 20.89 16.28 3.34
N ALA A 9 19.95 15.76 4.12
CA ALA A 9 18.78 15.03 3.64
C ALA A 9 17.54 15.91 3.43
N VAL A 10 17.63 17.22 3.70
CA VAL A 10 16.51 18.16 3.51
C VAL A 10 16.76 19.09 2.32
N GLN A 11 15.72 19.32 1.53
CA GLN A 11 15.73 20.37 0.53
C GLN A 11 15.62 21.74 1.21
N ARG A 12 16.65 22.57 1.07
CA ARG A 12 16.75 23.91 1.72
C ARG A 12 16.30 25.06 0.81
N THR A 13 15.78 24.74 -0.36
CA THR A 13 15.30 25.70 -1.35
C THR A 13 13.78 25.60 -1.47
N ALA A 14 13.15 26.70 -1.89
CA ALA A 14 11.73 26.68 -2.21
C ALA A 14 11.44 25.71 -3.37
N VAL A 15 10.36 24.95 -3.25
CA VAL A 15 9.85 24.09 -4.32
C VAL A 15 8.93 24.95 -5.21
N SER A 16 9.15 24.95 -6.52
CA SER A 16 8.27 25.68 -7.44
C SER A 16 6.87 25.04 -7.51
N ARG A 17 5.87 25.80 -7.94
CA ARG A 17 4.50 25.26 -8.07
C ARG A 17 4.43 24.13 -9.09
N GLU A 18 5.20 24.24 -10.16
CA GLU A 18 5.28 23.25 -11.24
C GLU A 18 5.92 21.96 -10.73
N ALA A 19 7.03 22.07 -9.98
CA ALA A 19 7.67 20.92 -9.36
C ALA A 19 6.73 20.25 -8.34
N LEU A 20 6.03 21.04 -7.51
CA LEU A 20 5.06 20.52 -6.56
C LEU A 20 3.89 19.81 -7.25
N ALA A 21 3.37 20.38 -8.34
CA ALA A 21 2.30 19.76 -9.12
C ALA A 21 2.72 18.40 -9.69
N GLY A 22 3.99 18.22 -10.05
CA GLY A 22 4.55 16.93 -10.48
C GLY A 22 4.58 15.85 -9.39
N LEU A 23 4.55 16.23 -8.10
CA LEU A 23 4.52 15.29 -6.98
C LEU A 23 3.12 14.78 -6.65
N VAL A 24 2.07 15.50 -7.05
CA VAL A 24 0.68 15.13 -6.77
C VAL A 24 0.17 14.22 -7.87
N ARG A 25 -0.11 12.97 -7.50
CA ARG A 25 -0.64 11.95 -8.42
C ARG A 25 -1.91 11.36 -7.83
N THR A 26 -2.97 11.33 -8.61
CA THR A 26 -4.18 10.59 -8.24
C THR A 26 -3.91 9.10 -8.42
N ALA A 27 -4.04 8.35 -7.34
CA ALA A 27 -3.95 6.90 -7.40
C ALA A 27 -5.09 6.32 -8.24
N PRO A 28 -4.84 5.27 -9.04
CA PRO A 28 -5.90 4.57 -9.75
C PRO A 28 -6.88 3.89 -8.77
N PRO A 29 -8.12 3.57 -9.22
CA PRO A 29 -9.11 2.88 -8.39
C PRO A 29 -8.77 1.41 -8.10
N THR A 30 -7.77 0.85 -8.78
CA THR A 30 -7.25 -0.51 -8.57
C THR A 30 -5.78 -0.58 -8.98
N GLY A 31 -5.01 -1.49 -8.38
CA GLY A 31 -3.58 -1.68 -8.68
C GLY A 31 -2.66 -0.71 -7.93
N SER A 32 -1.49 -0.42 -8.48
CA SER A 32 -0.47 0.37 -7.78
C SER A 32 -0.92 1.79 -7.45
N VAL A 33 -0.87 2.14 -6.17
CA VAL A 33 -1.23 3.45 -5.61
C VAL A 33 -0.07 4.44 -5.71
N PHE A 34 1.16 3.95 -5.60
CA PHE A 34 2.36 4.78 -5.65
C PHE A 34 2.96 4.90 -7.05
N PRO A 35 3.75 5.95 -7.30
CA PRO A 35 4.56 6.04 -8.51
C PRO A 35 5.63 4.92 -8.53
N PRO A 36 6.09 4.50 -9.73
CA PRO A 36 7.12 3.48 -9.87
C PRO A 36 8.42 3.76 -9.09
N ASP A 37 8.78 5.03 -8.90
CA ASP A 37 9.96 5.42 -8.13
C ASP A 37 9.90 4.96 -6.65
N ALA A 38 8.70 4.66 -6.13
CA ALA A 38 8.51 4.11 -4.79
C ALA A 38 8.82 2.61 -4.70
N ASP A 39 8.84 1.88 -5.83
CA ASP A 39 8.95 0.42 -5.87
C ASP A 39 10.25 -0.08 -5.24
N ALA A 40 11.31 0.73 -5.21
CA ALA A 40 12.58 0.40 -4.53
C ALA A 40 12.49 0.41 -2.99
N PHE A 41 11.42 0.95 -2.41
CA PHE A 41 11.23 1.06 -0.96
C PHE A 41 10.10 0.18 -0.46
N PHE A 42 8.93 0.28 -1.08
CA PHE A 42 7.78 -0.57 -0.85
C PHE A 42 6.70 -0.26 -1.88
N ARG A 43 5.85 -1.24 -2.13
CA ARG A 43 4.74 -1.12 -3.08
C ARG A 43 3.44 -1.04 -2.31
N LEU A 44 2.45 -0.33 -2.84
CA LEU A 44 1.11 -0.27 -2.27
C LEU A 44 0.10 -0.52 -3.39
N GLU A 45 -0.68 -1.58 -3.26
CA GLU A 45 -1.72 -1.96 -4.21
C GLU A 45 -3.10 -1.67 -3.60
N ARG A 46 -4.02 -1.15 -4.39
CA ARG A 46 -5.43 -1.02 -4.04
C ARG A 46 -6.20 -2.18 -4.63
N VAL A 47 -6.87 -2.92 -3.77
CA VAL A 47 -7.68 -4.09 -4.13
C VAL A 47 -9.14 -3.81 -3.78
N PRO A 48 -9.97 -3.41 -4.75
CA PRO A 48 -11.41 -3.40 -4.55
C PRO A 48 -11.90 -4.84 -4.38
N VAL A 49 -12.74 -5.09 -3.38
CA VAL A 49 -13.30 -6.41 -3.09
C VAL A 49 -14.79 -6.37 -3.42
N GLN A 50 -15.20 -7.25 -4.34
CA GLN A 50 -16.60 -7.56 -4.62
C GLN A 50 -16.74 -9.06 -4.82
N GLY A 51 -17.27 -9.74 -3.80
CA GLY A 51 -17.19 -11.19 -3.69
C GLY A 51 -15.76 -11.64 -3.42
N GLN A 52 -15.37 -12.75 -4.04
CA GLN A 52 -14.12 -13.44 -3.74
C GLN A 52 -12.96 -12.96 -4.61
N VAL A 53 -11.90 -12.48 -3.98
CA VAL A 53 -10.67 -12.01 -4.64
C VAL A 53 -9.45 -12.76 -4.07
N PRO A 54 -8.78 -13.62 -4.85
CA PRO A 54 -7.57 -14.29 -4.41
C PRO A 54 -6.41 -13.29 -4.34
N LEU A 55 -5.52 -13.49 -3.37
CA LEU A 55 -4.28 -12.72 -3.25
C LEU A 55 -3.09 -13.56 -3.68
N ASP A 56 -2.18 -12.94 -4.43
CA ASP A 56 -0.89 -13.55 -4.76
C ASP A 56 -0.09 -13.82 -3.48
N PRO A 57 0.47 -15.04 -3.31
CA PRO A 57 1.28 -15.39 -2.15
C PRO A 57 2.46 -14.45 -1.95
N GLY A 58 2.83 -14.22 -0.69
CA GLY A 58 3.99 -13.43 -0.32
C GLY A 58 3.77 -12.60 0.93
N PHE A 59 4.83 -11.95 1.40
CA PHE A 59 4.74 -11.04 2.53
C PHE A 59 3.95 -9.79 2.14
N ALA A 60 2.95 -9.43 2.92
CA ALA A 60 2.23 -8.16 2.78
C ALA A 60 1.66 -7.67 4.10
N VAL A 61 1.45 -6.36 4.21
CA VAL A 61 0.62 -5.74 5.24
C VAL A 61 -0.66 -5.24 4.57
N LEU A 62 -1.80 -5.68 5.07
CA LEU A 62 -3.11 -5.36 4.52
C LEU A 62 -3.81 -4.35 5.42
N VAL A 63 -4.41 -3.32 4.84
CA VAL A 63 -5.25 -2.34 5.56
C VAL A 63 -6.62 -2.33 4.92
N VAL A 64 -7.67 -2.63 5.70
CA VAL A 64 -9.05 -2.51 5.20
C VAL A 64 -9.44 -1.03 5.26
N SER A 65 -9.38 -0.35 4.12
CA SER A 65 -9.66 1.08 4.03
C SER A 65 -11.16 1.36 3.97
N ASP A 66 -11.96 0.42 3.47
CA ASP A 66 -13.41 0.58 3.40
C ASP A 66 -14.21 -0.74 3.39
N GLY A 67 -15.49 -0.65 3.76
CA GLY A 67 -16.45 -1.74 3.66
C GLY A 67 -16.32 -2.84 4.72
N ALA A 68 -16.88 -4.01 4.40
CA ALA A 68 -16.88 -5.20 5.24
C ALA A 68 -16.26 -6.36 4.45
N VAL A 69 -15.07 -6.77 4.89
CA VAL A 69 -14.25 -7.77 4.20
C VAL A 69 -13.89 -8.87 5.20
N SER A 70 -13.70 -10.10 4.71
CA SER A 70 -13.03 -11.16 5.45
C SER A 70 -11.71 -11.52 4.77
N ILE A 71 -10.71 -11.87 5.57
CA ILE A 71 -9.37 -12.25 5.12
C ILE A 71 -9.12 -13.68 5.59
N GLY A 72 -8.99 -14.62 4.66
CA GLY A 72 -8.82 -16.04 5.00
C GLY A 72 -9.98 -16.59 5.86
N GLY A 73 -11.20 -16.13 5.60
CA GLY A 73 -12.41 -16.52 6.34
C GLY A 73 -12.59 -15.84 7.71
N ARG A 74 -11.71 -14.91 8.09
CA ARG A 74 -11.82 -14.16 9.36
C ARG A 74 -12.34 -12.75 9.10
N PRO A 75 -13.33 -12.23 9.85
CA PRO A 75 -13.80 -10.85 9.70
C PRO A 75 -12.67 -9.83 9.87
N ALA A 76 -12.58 -8.89 8.94
CA ALA A 76 -11.61 -7.81 8.94
C ALA A 76 -12.36 -6.47 8.73
N PRO A 77 -12.80 -5.80 9.82
CA PRO A 77 -13.56 -4.57 9.70
C PRO A 77 -12.68 -3.43 9.15
N ARG A 78 -13.33 -2.40 8.60
CA ARG A 78 -12.69 -1.14 8.22
C ARG A 78 -11.79 -0.60 9.34
N GLY A 79 -10.61 -0.14 8.97
CA GLY A 79 -9.57 0.37 9.87
C GLY A 79 -8.68 -0.71 10.48
N SER A 80 -8.96 -2.00 10.23
CA SER A 80 -8.07 -3.07 10.68
C SER A 80 -6.82 -3.20 9.80
N THR A 81 -5.74 -3.67 10.41
CA THR A 81 -4.46 -3.94 9.74
C THR A 81 -4.04 -5.38 10.02
N TRP A 82 -3.61 -6.08 8.97
CA TRP A 82 -3.29 -7.50 9.02
C TRP A 82 -1.91 -7.74 8.43
N LEU A 83 -1.21 -8.72 9.00
CA LEU A 83 0.01 -9.24 8.43
C LEU A 83 -0.31 -10.50 7.63
N LEU A 84 0.14 -10.55 6.39
CA LEU A 84 0.23 -11.76 5.59
C LEU A 84 1.69 -12.24 5.60
N PRO A 85 2.04 -13.30 6.34
CA PRO A 85 3.37 -13.88 6.29
C PRO A 85 3.68 -14.46 4.91
N ALA A 86 4.95 -14.46 4.51
CA ALA A 86 5.38 -15.05 3.24
C ALA A 86 4.97 -16.53 3.07
N GLY A 87 4.90 -17.27 4.18
CA GLY A 87 4.51 -18.70 4.20
C GLY A 87 3.01 -18.96 4.35
N ALA A 88 2.14 -17.94 4.30
CA ALA A 88 0.70 -18.11 4.51
C ALA A 88 -0.02 -18.87 3.36
N GLY A 89 0.65 -19.05 2.22
CA GLY A 89 0.05 -19.66 1.04
C GLY A 89 -0.96 -18.73 0.35
N SER A 90 -1.96 -19.33 -0.30
CA SER A 90 -3.04 -18.59 -0.94
C SER A 90 -4.04 -18.09 0.10
N VAL A 91 -4.35 -16.78 0.05
CA VAL A 91 -5.33 -16.14 0.93
C VAL A 91 -6.43 -15.51 0.08
N LEU A 92 -7.67 -15.68 0.54
CA LEU A 92 -8.86 -15.15 -0.11
C LEU A 92 -9.38 -13.93 0.65
N LEU A 93 -9.63 -12.86 -0.07
CA LEU A 93 -10.51 -11.78 0.37
C LEU A 93 -11.94 -12.11 -0.05
N ASP A 94 -12.92 -11.83 0.82
CA ASP A 94 -14.33 -11.99 0.49
C ASP A 94 -15.19 -10.88 1.11
N GLY A 95 -16.27 -10.50 0.44
CA GLY A 95 -17.21 -9.47 0.89
C GLY A 95 -17.33 -8.28 -0.08
N ALA A 96 -17.49 -7.07 0.47
CA ALA A 96 -17.64 -5.85 -0.31
C ALA A 96 -16.90 -4.69 0.38
N GLY A 97 -15.85 -4.14 -0.26
CA GLY A 97 -15.03 -3.10 0.33
C GLY A 97 -13.75 -2.79 -0.43
N GLU A 98 -12.77 -2.21 0.26
CA GLU A 98 -11.45 -1.89 -0.29
C GLU A 98 -10.36 -2.32 0.70
N VAL A 99 -9.32 -2.97 0.18
CA VAL A 99 -8.12 -3.34 0.94
C VAL A 99 -6.89 -2.77 0.25
N LEU A 100 -6.02 -2.11 1.02
CA LEU A 100 -4.70 -1.69 0.59
C LEU A 100 -3.67 -2.76 0.97
N LEU A 101 -2.87 -3.21 0.01
CA LEU A 101 -1.82 -4.21 0.18
C LEU A 101 -0.45 -3.55 0.06
N ALA A 102 0.24 -3.39 1.19
CA ALA A 102 1.62 -2.96 1.22
C ALA A 102 2.55 -4.17 1.06
N ARG A 103 3.40 -4.16 0.03
CA ARG A 103 4.37 -5.22 -0.27
C ARG A 103 5.81 -4.72 -0.13
N PRO A 104 6.78 -5.62 0.10
CA PRO A 104 8.20 -5.29 0.06
C PRO A 104 8.61 -4.65 -1.28
N PRO A 105 9.80 -4.01 -1.34
CA PRO A 105 10.37 -3.52 -2.58
C PRO A 105 10.28 -4.50 -3.75
N ALA A 106 10.22 -3.99 -4.97
CA ALA A 106 10.56 -4.76 -6.15
C ALA A 106 12.05 -5.17 -6.09
N ALA A 107 12.37 -6.39 -6.53
CA ALA A 107 13.73 -6.89 -6.64
C ALA A 107 14.44 -6.34 -7.88
#